data_AF-A0A7J4Q4S4-F1
#
_entry.id   AF-A0A7J4Q4S4-F1
#
_cell.length_a   1.000
_cell.length_b   1.000
_cell.length_c   1.000
_cell.angle_alpha   90.00
_cell.angle_beta   90.00
_cell.angle_gamma   90.00
#
_symmetry.space_group_name_H-M   'P 1'
#
loop_
_entity.id
_entity.type
_entity.pdbx_description
1 polymer ?
#
loop_
_entity_poly.entity_id
_entity_poly.type
_entity_poly.pdbx_seq_one_letter_code
_entity_poly.pdbx_strand_id
1 'polypeptide(L)'
;SKSDLVILHWQNAIDEINLAEELVRQKDNLQVDSLVNIISSARDSLDSEDPLEAIKIASSISGHLDSLESTTLDAEIAIEDAEKALSSVSESILVTTKERLEDAKNALLVGNSSLAKGLATSILRDIKLTSESMQNVQRGLRQKKKLMEKFPKGSNGDVWRTQLEEVESKAQQGDWVDASNSLKQITDQLQSYEKSLSEALELYTFIEGEWNNLRNRLESSNIKANDEMRLNAEKNISECKRFLDEGDIDSTLDSLGDTDMIIENLRRRI
;
A
#
# COMPACT_ATOMS: atom_id res chain seq x y z
N SER A 1 -61.99 22.96 14.35
CA SER A 1 -61.07 23.53 15.36
C SER A 1 -59.80 22.69 15.41
N LYS A 2 -58.67 23.20 15.94
CA LYS A 2 -57.46 22.41 16.21
C LYS A 2 -57.80 21.17 17.07
N SER A 3 -58.68 21.33 18.06
CA SER A 3 -59.17 20.24 18.91
C SER A 3 -59.94 19.15 18.16
N ASP A 4 -60.68 19.48 17.09
CA ASP A 4 -61.42 18.47 16.31
C ASP A 4 -60.47 17.58 15.50
N LEU A 5 -59.37 18.16 15.00
CA LEU A 5 -58.32 17.41 14.31
C LEU A 5 -57.55 16.50 15.27
N VAL A 6 -57.31 16.96 16.50
CA VAL A 6 -56.69 16.12 17.53
C VAL A 6 -57.55 14.90 17.83
N ILE A 7 -58.84 15.09 18.09
CA ILE A 7 -59.79 13.99 18.37
C ILE A 7 -59.90 13.04 17.17
N LEU A 8 -59.93 13.57 15.94
CA LEU A 8 -60.06 12.77 14.72
C LEU A 8 -58.90 11.79 14.52
N HIS A 9 -57.66 12.22 14.83
CA HIS A 9 -56.45 11.43 14.56
C HIS A 9 -55.90 10.69 15.78
N TRP A 10 -56.42 10.93 16.99
CA TRP A 10 -55.90 10.36 18.24
C TRP A 10 -55.81 8.83 18.21
N GLN A 11 -56.91 8.15 17.85
CA GLN A 11 -56.93 6.69 17.82
C GLN A 11 -55.98 6.13 16.76
N ASN A 12 -55.92 6.75 15.58
CA ASN A 12 -54.99 6.33 14.53
C ASN A 12 -53.52 6.47 14.95
N ALA A 13 -53.18 7.53 15.70
CA ALA A 13 -51.85 7.69 16.26
C ALA A 13 -51.49 6.59 17.27
N ILE A 14 -52.44 6.21 18.15
CA ILE A 14 -52.26 5.09 19.08
C ILE A 14 -52.04 3.79 18.31
N ASP A 15 -52.86 3.52 17.29
CA ASP A 15 -52.80 2.29 16.51
C ASP A 15 -51.46 2.17 15.76
N GLU A 16 -50.96 3.26 15.17
CA GLU A 16 -49.65 3.30 14.50
C GLU A 16 -48.47 3.14 15.48
N ILE A 17 -48.52 3.76 16.66
CA ILE A 17 -47.50 3.57 17.71
C ILE A 17 -47.47 2.12 18.17
N ASN A 18 -48.65 1.51 18.42
CA ASN A 18 -48.74 0.10 18.83
C ASN A 18 -48.21 -0.84 17.74
N LEU A 19 -48.50 -0.55 16.47
CA LEU A 19 -48.00 -1.32 15.34
C LEU A 19 -46.47 -1.22 15.24
N ALA A 20 -45.91 -0.02 15.40
CA ALA A 20 -44.46 0.18 15.44
C ALA A 20 -43.80 -0.56 16.61
N GLU A 21 -44.40 -0.56 17.79
CA GLU A 21 -43.92 -1.31 18.96
C GLU A 21 -43.93 -2.82 18.74
N GLU A 22 -44.99 -3.34 18.14
CA GLU A 22 -45.11 -4.76 17.82
C GLU A 22 -44.05 -5.18 16.78
N LEU A 23 -43.83 -4.36 15.74
CA LEU A 23 -42.77 -4.61 14.74
C LEU A 23 -41.38 -4.71 15.37
N VAL A 24 -41.05 -3.80 16.31
CA VAL A 24 -39.76 -3.80 16.99
C VAL A 24 -39.61 -4.99 17.94
N ARG A 25 -40.68 -5.34 18.67
CA ARG A 25 -40.66 -6.49 19.61
C ARG A 25 -40.44 -7.84 18.94
N GLN A 26 -40.87 -8.00 17.69
CA GLN A 26 -40.69 -9.26 16.95
C GLN A 26 -39.24 -9.49 16.52
N LYS A 27 -38.30 -8.58 16.79
CA LYS A 27 -36.93 -8.58 16.27
C LYS A 27 -35.90 -8.58 17.40
N ASP A 28 -35.71 -9.76 18.00
CA ASP A 28 -34.77 -9.96 19.12
C ASP A 28 -33.28 -9.87 18.74
N ASN A 29 -32.96 -9.96 17.44
CA ASN A 29 -31.58 -10.10 16.94
C ASN A 29 -30.98 -8.80 16.38
N LEU A 30 -31.71 -7.68 16.45
CA LEU A 30 -31.27 -6.39 15.93
C LEU A 30 -31.01 -5.42 17.09
N GLN A 31 -30.01 -4.55 16.94
CA GLN A 31 -29.79 -3.46 17.89
C GLN A 31 -30.84 -2.36 17.65
N VAL A 32 -32.00 -2.51 18.28
CA VAL A 32 -33.20 -1.68 18.06
C VAL A 32 -33.31 -0.47 19.00
N ASP A 33 -32.30 -0.18 19.83
CA ASP A 33 -32.31 0.94 20.79
C ASP A 33 -32.69 2.28 20.13
N SER A 34 -32.20 2.51 18.91
CA SER A 34 -32.54 3.69 18.12
C SER A 34 -34.02 3.74 17.74
N LEU A 35 -34.64 2.61 17.40
CA LEU A 35 -36.06 2.50 17.07
C LEU A 35 -36.93 2.73 18.32
N VAL A 36 -36.51 2.22 19.48
CA VAL A 36 -37.20 2.45 20.76
C VAL A 36 -37.25 3.95 21.09
N ASN A 37 -36.16 4.69 20.83
CA ASN A 37 -36.14 6.15 21.02
C ASN A 37 -37.05 6.89 20.03
N ILE A 38 -37.16 6.42 18.78
CA ILE A 38 -38.08 6.98 17.78
C ILE A 38 -39.54 6.75 18.23
N ILE A 39 -39.87 5.55 18.73
CA ILE A 39 -41.19 5.23 19.29
C ILE A 39 -41.49 6.13 20.51
N SER A 40 -40.51 6.34 21.40
CA SER A 40 -40.67 7.27 22.53
C SER A 40 -41.00 8.69 22.04
N SER A 41 -40.33 9.16 20.98
CA SER A 41 -40.59 10.48 20.40
C SER A 41 -41.99 10.58 19.78
N ALA A 42 -42.52 9.49 19.21
CA ALA A 42 -43.89 9.42 18.72
C ALA A 42 -44.90 9.54 19.88
N ARG A 43 -44.63 8.88 21.01
CA ARG A 43 -45.44 8.99 22.23
C ARG A 43 -45.42 10.42 22.80
N ASP A 44 -44.25 11.04 22.90
CA ASP A 44 -44.10 12.41 23.38
C ASP A 44 -44.87 13.41 22.50
N SER A 45 -44.93 13.17 21.19
CA SER A 45 -45.70 13.98 20.23
C SER A 45 -47.21 13.83 20.45
N LEU A 46 -47.67 12.60 20.73
CA LEU A 46 -49.07 12.34 21.07
C LEU A 46 -49.47 12.99 22.40
N ASP A 47 -48.62 12.88 23.42
CA ASP A 47 -48.81 13.51 24.74
C ASP A 47 -48.85 15.05 24.65
N SER A 48 -48.20 15.61 23.63
CA SER A 48 -48.22 17.04 23.32
C SER A 48 -49.43 17.48 22.46
N GLU A 49 -50.43 16.62 22.31
CA GLU A 49 -51.62 16.82 21.46
C GLU A 49 -51.31 17.02 19.96
N ASP A 50 -50.24 16.42 19.45
CA ASP A 50 -49.90 16.39 18.01
C ASP A 50 -49.96 14.97 17.41
N PRO A 51 -51.18 14.43 17.18
CA PRO A 51 -51.34 13.07 16.66
C PRO A 51 -50.85 12.90 15.22
N LEU A 52 -50.80 13.97 14.41
CA LEU A 52 -50.30 13.87 13.03
C LEU A 52 -48.78 13.67 12.99
N GLU A 53 -48.03 14.39 13.84
CA GLU A 53 -46.60 14.17 13.96
C GLU A 53 -46.29 12.82 14.60
N ALA A 54 -47.08 12.38 15.60
CA ALA A 54 -46.96 11.05 16.18
C ALA A 54 -47.12 9.92 15.12
N ILE A 55 -48.14 10.01 14.25
CA ILE A 55 -48.34 9.08 13.12
C ILE A 55 -47.13 9.10 12.17
N LYS A 56 -46.64 10.29 11.83
CA LYS A 56 -45.50 10.44 10.91
C LYS A 56 -44.22 9.80 11.48
N ILE A 57 -43.96 10.00 12.76
CA ILE A 57 -42.80 9.37 13.43
C ILE A 57 -42.99 7.85 13.50
N ALA A 58 -44.14 7.36 13.97
CA ALA A 58 -44.41 5.93 14.12
C ALA A 58 -44.35 5.17 12.78
N SER A 59 -44.98 5.71 11.72
CA SER A 59 -44.98 5.08 10.39
C SER A 59 -43.58 4.96 9.77
N SER A 60 -42.63 5.82 10.14
CA SER A 60 -41.23 5.76 9.66
C SER A 60 -40.45 4.54 10.18
N ILE A 61 -40.90 3.93 11.29
CA ILE A 61 -40.24 2.77 11.93
C ILE A 61 -40.08 1.61 10.96
N SER A 62 -41.10 1.35 10.13
CA SER A 62 -41.06 0.29 9.11
C SER A 62 -39.85 0.43 8.18
N GLY A 63 -39.65 1.60 7.58
CA GLY A 63 -38.51 1.85 6.70
C GLY A 63 -37.15 1.81 7.41
N HIS A 64 -37.09 2.26 8.67
CA HIS A 64 -35.88 2.11 9.47
C HIS A 64 -35.56 0.65 9.80
N LEU A 65 -36.58 -0.15 10.09
CA LEU A 65 -36.44 -1.58 10.34
C LEU A 65 -35.97 -2.31 9.07
N ASP A 66 -36.59 -2.05 7.92
CA ASP A 66 -36.16 -2.60 6.62
C ASP A 66 -34.69 -2.30 6.34
N SER A 67 -34.24 -1.08 6.66
CA SER A 67 -32.83 -0.69 6.52
C SER A 67 -31.89 -1.46 7.44
N LEU A 68 -32.31 -1.76 8.68
CA LEU A 68 -31.52 -2.57 9.62
C LEU A 68 -31.45 -4.03 9.17
N GLU A 69 -32.57 -4.59 8.69
CA GLU A 69 -32.61 -5.94 8.12
C GLU A 69 -31.71 -6.06 6.91
N SER A 70 -31.77 -5.10 5.98
CA SER A 70 -30.86 -5.06 4.83
C SER A 70 -29.39 -4.98 5.25
N THR A 71 -29.07 -4.18 6.26
CA THR A 71 -27.69 -4.07 6.76
C THR A 71 -27.21 -5.38 7.40
N THR A 72 -28.12 -6.11 8.04
CA THR A 72 -27.86 -7.41 8.67
C THR A 72 -27.61 -8.48 7.63
N LEU A 73 -28.46 -8.56 6.59
CA LEU A 73 -28.24 -9.43 5.44
C LEU A 73 -26.89 -9.16 4.77
N ASP A 74 -26.56 -7.89 4.53
CA ASP A 74 -25.27 -7.51 3.97
C ASP A 74 -24.08 -7.92 4.85
N ALA A 75 -24.24 -7.86 6.19
CA ALA A 75 -23.21 -8.29 7.14
C ALA A 75 -23.02 -9.82 7.11
N GLU A 76 -24.13 -10.58 7.07
CA GLU A 76 -24.12 -12.04 6.93
C GLU A 76 -23.39 -12.47 5.65
N ILE A 77 -23.74 -11.86 4.51
CA ILE A 77 -23.08 -12.13 3.22
C ILE A 77 -21.58 -11.81 3.31
N ALA A 78 -21.22 -10.66 3.89
CA ALA A 78 -19.82 -10.28 4.02
C ALA A 78 -19.02 -11.26 4.90
N ILE A 79 -19.62 -11.77 5.98
CA ILE A 79 -19.00 -12.78 6.85
C ILE A 79 -18.83 -14.10 6.08
N GLU A 80 -19.87 -14.56 5.37
CA GLU A 80 -19.80 -15.79 4.59
C GLU A 80 -18.72 -15.70 3.50
N ASP A 81 -18.63 -14.57 2.81
CA ASP A 81 -17.58 -14.32 1.82
C ASP A 81 -16.19 -14.30 2.46
N ALA A 82 -16.03 -13.68 3.64
CA ALA A 82 -14.77 -13.67 4.38
C ALA A 82 -14.36 -15.08 4.82
N GLU A 83 -15.31 -15.91 5.27
CA GLU A 83 -15.08 -17.33 5.61
C GLU A 83 -14.63 -18.15 4.40
N LYS A 84 -15.34 -18.02 3.27
CA LYS A 84 -14.98 -18.70 2.03
C LYS A 84 -13.58 -18.28 1.59
N ALA A 85 -13.28 -16.99 1.60
CA ALA A 85 -11.96 -16.46 1.27
C ALA A 85 -10.89 -17.05 2.20
N LEU A 86 -11.12 -17.09 3.51
CA LEU A 86 -10.19 -17.69 4.48
C LEU A 86 -9.96 -19.18 4.26
N SER A 87 -10.99 -19.94 3.91
CA SER A 87 -10.86 -21.37 3.64
C SER A 87 -10.04 -21.69 2.38
N SER A 88 -10.04 -20.77 1.41
CA SER A 88 -9.30 -20.90 0.14
C SER A 88 -7.83 -20.51 0.24
N VAL A 89 -7.43 -19.98 1.39
CA VAL A 89 -6.17 -19.33 1.62
C VAL A 89 -5.24 -20.24 2.43
N SER A 90 -3.95 -20.26 2.08
CA SER A 90 -2.96 -21.08 2.78
C SER A 90 -2.84 -20.69 4.26
N GLU A 91 -2.51 -21.68 5.11
CA GLU A 91 -2.38 -21.56 6.57
C GLU A 91 -1.40 -20.46 7.05
N SER A 92 -0.55 -19.95 6.15
CA SER A 92 0.34 -18.81 6.38
C SER A 92 -0.37 -17.45 6.52
N ILE A 93 -1.64 -17.33 6.13
CA ILE A 93 -2.44 -16.09 6.28
C ILE A 93 -3.08 -16.06 7.69
N LEU A 94 -2.17 -15.95 8.65
CA LEU A 94 -2.26 -15.46 10.04
C LEU A 94 -3.56 -15.59 10.85
N VAL A 95 -3.34 -16.13 12.06
CA VAL A 95 -4.21 -16.24 13.25
C VAL A 95 -5.06 -14.98 13.51
N THR A 96 -4.51 -13.79 13.28
CA THR A 96 -5.20 -12.50 13.47
C THR A 96 -6.46 -12.34 12.64
N THR A 97 -6.52 -13.00 11.48
CA THR A 97 -7.69 -12.95 10.59
C THR A 97 -8.83 -13.83 11.09
N LYS A 98 -8.52 -14.90 11.83
CA LYS A 98 -9.51 -15.77 12.46
C LYS A 98 -10.14 -15.10 13.68
N GLU A 99 -9.35 -14.44 14.51
CA GLU A 99 -9.84 -13.65 15.65
C GLU A 99 -10.78 -12.53 15.18
N ARG A 100 -10.39 -11.75 14.17
CA ARG A 100 -11.24 -10.70 13.60
C ARG A 100 -12.53 -11.21 12.97
N LEU A 101 -12.50 -12.41 12.39
CA LEU A 101 -13.71 -13.05 11.87
C LEU A 101 -14.66 -13.42 13.01
N GLU A 102 -14.12 -13.94 14.12
CA GLU A 102 -14.90 -14.23 15.32
C GLU A 102 -15.48 -12.95 15.93
N ASP A 103 -14.71 -11.87 15.98
CA ASP A 103 -15.22 -10.54 16.39
C ASP A 103 -16.35 -10.05 15.48
N ALA A 104 -16.26 -10.28 14.16
CA ALA A 104 -17.32 -9.92 13.21
C ALA A 104 -18.61 -10.72 13.49
N LYS A 105 -18.49 -12.02 13.77
CA LYS A 105 -19.63 -12.88 14.14
C LYS A 105 -20.24 -12.46 15.46
N ASN A 106 -19.41 -12.17 16.47
CA ASN A 106 -19.86 -11.70 17.77
C ASN A 106 -20.58 -10.35 17.65
N ALA A 107 -20.07 -9.43 16.83
CA ALA A 107 -20.72 -8.16 16.54
C ALA A 107 -22.11 -8.37 15.90
N LEU A 108 -22.26 -9.33 15.00
CA LEU A 108 -23.54 -9.69 14.41
C LEU A 108 -24.50 -10.30 15.45
N LEU A 109 -24.00 -11.20 16.30
CA LEU A 109 -24.79 -11.86 17.35
C LEU A 109 -25.37 -10.87 18.37
N VAL A 110 -24.66 -9.78 18.68
CA VAL A 110 -25.16 -8.71 19.56
C VAL A 110 -25.95 -7.63 18.81
N GLY A 111 -26.29 -7.85 17.53
CA GLY A 111 -27.12 -6.96 16.72
C GLY A 111 -26.39 -5.77 16.08
N ASN A 112 -25.06 -5.70 16.17
CA ASN A 112 -24.25 -4.63 15.57
C ASN A 112 -23.79 -5.00 14.15
N SER A 113 -24.75 -5.06 13.23
CA SER A 113 -24.54 -5.44 11.83
C SER A 113 -23.56 -4.53 11.09
N SER A 114 -23.53 -3.24 11.42
CA SER A 114 -22.60 -2.27 10.79
C SER A 114 -21.14 -2.59 11.12
N LEU A 115 -20.85 -2.89 12.40
CA LEU A 115 -19.52 -3.29 12.83
C LEU A 115 -19.13 -4.66 12.23
N ALA A 116 -20.06 -5.63 12.26
CA ALA A 116 -19.86 -6.95 11.68
C ALA A 116 -19.46 -6.87 10.19
N LYS A 117 -20.23 -6.11 9.40
CA LYS A 117 -19.93 -5.85 7.98
C LYS A 117 -18.58 -5.17 7.80
N GLY A 118 -18.27 -4.15 8.61
CA GLY A 118 -16.99 -3.43 8.54
C GLY A 118 -15.79 -4.34 8.80
N LEU A 119 -15.87 -5.19 9.82
CA LEU A 119 -14.82 -6.18 10.13
C LEU A 119 -14.68 -7.21 9.01
N ALA A 120 -15.77 -7.82 8.54
CA ALA A 120 -15.72 -8.82 7.49
C ALA A 120 -15.18 -8.27 6.15
N THR A 121 -15.62 -7.07 5.75
CA THR A 121 -15.13 -6.41 4.53
C THR A 121 -13.65 -6.03 4.62
N SER A 122 -13.16 -5.65 5.81
CA SER A 122 -11.74 -5.38 6.03
C SER A 122 -10.89 -6.65 5.90
N ILE A 123 -11.38 -7.80 6.39
CA ILE A 123 -10.72 -9.11 6.21
C ILE A 123 -10.58 -9.45 4.73
N LEU A 124 -11.66 -9.30 3.95
CA LEU A 124 -11.62 -9.55 2.49
C LEU A 124 -10.58 -8.69 1.78
N ARG A 125 -10.46 -7.42 2.18
CA ARG A 125 -9.46 -6.50 1.64
C ARG A 125 -8.04 -6.96 1.96
N ASP A 126 -7.80 -7.37 3.20
CA ASP A 126 -6.47 -7.81 3.66
C ASP A 126 -6.06 -9.12 2.95
N ILE A 127 -6.99 -10.07 2.78
CA ILE A 127 -6.76 -11.31 2.02
C ILE A 127 -6.40 -10.98 0.58
N LYS A 128 -7.15 -10.08 -0.07
CA LYS A 128 -6.89 -9.67 -1.45
C LYS A 128 -5.51 -9.02 -1.58
N LEU A 129 -5.19 -8.06 -0.70
CA LEU A 129 -3.90 -7.38 -0.69
C LEU A 129 -2.75 -8.38 -0.49
N THR A 130 -2.92 -9.33 0.43
CA THR A 130 -1.91 -10.36 0.71
C THR A 130 -1.73 -11.29 -0.50
N SER A 131 -2.81 -11.70 -1.15
CA SER A 131 -2.77 -12.54 -2.35
C SER A 131 -2.08 -11.85 -3.52
N GLU A 132 -2.42 -10.58 -3.79
CA GLU A 132 -1.76 -9.77 -4.82
C GLU A 132 -0.27 -9.59 -4.52
N SER A 133 0.07 -9.31 -3.26
CA SER A 133 1.46 -9.17 -2.80
C SER A 133 2.24 -10.48 -2.95
N MET A 134 1.63 -11.62 -2.60
CA MET A 134 2.21 -12.95 -2.79
C MET A 134 2.50 -13.22 -4.27
N GLN A 135 1.56 -12.95 -5.16
CA GLN A 135 1.75 -13.13 -6.60
C GLN A 135 2.88 -12.24 -7.14
N ASN A 136 2.94 -10.99 -6.70
CA ASN A 136 3.99 -10.04 -7.10
C ASN A 136 5.37 -10.53 -6.65
N VAL A 137 5.51 -10.92 -5.38
CA VAL A 137 6.77 -11.44 -4.81
C VAL A 137 7.19 -12.71 -5.53
N GLN A 138 6.28 -13.69 -5.69
CA GLN A 138 6.60 -14.93 -6.39
C GLN A 138 7.02 -14.70 -7.84
N ARG A 139 6.38 -13.75 -8.54
CA ARG A 139 6.77 -13.39 -9.91
C ARG A 139 8.16 -12.75 -9.93
N GLY A 140 8.45 -11.86 -9.00
CA GLY A 140 9.77 -11.22 -8.86
C GLY A 140 10.87 -12.24 -8.54
N LEU A 141 10.65 -13.11 -7.56
CA LEU A 141 11.61 -14.14 -7.16
C LEU A 141 11.86 -15.18 -8.27
N ARG A 142 10.85 -15.49 -9.11
CA ARG A 142 11.08 -16.28 -10.34
C ARG A 142 12.07 -15.62 -11.30
N GLN A 143 12.17 -14.29 -11.27
CA GLN A 143 13.10 -13.51 -12.09
C GLN A 143 14.36 -13.11 -11.31
N LYS A 144 14.60 -13.66 -10.11
CA LYS A 144 15.75 -13.35 -9.25
C LYS A 144 17.08 -13.32 -9.99
N LYS A 145 17.35 -14.32 -10.84
CA LYS A 145 18.60 -14.38 -11.61
C LYS A 145 18.82 -13.13 -12.48
N LYS A 146 17.77 -12.68 -13.18
CA LYS A 146 17.83 -11.47 -14.02
C LYS A 146 17.99 -10.21 -13.19
N LEU A 147 17.41 -10.18 -11.99
CA LEU A 147 17.59 -9.06 -11.06
C LEU A 147 19.05 -8.99 -10.60
N MET A 148 19.62 -10.13 -10.22
CA MET A 148 21.02 -10.23 -9.77
C MET A 148 22.05 -9.89 -10.84
N GLU A 149 21.75 -10.14 -12.13
CA GLU A 149 22.62 -9.74 -13.26
C GLU A 149 22.85 -8.22 -13.34
N LYS A 150 21.91 -7.43 -12.81
CA LYS A 150 21.97 -5.96 -12.82
C LYS A 150 22.69 -5.38 -11.59
N PHE A 151 23.00 -6.20 -10.60
CA PHE A 151 23.64 -5.72 -9.38
C PHE A 151 25.09 -5.29 -9.64
N PRO A 152 25.62 -4.33 -8.86
CA PRO A 152 27.05 -4.04 -8.86
C PRO A 152 27.88 -5.29 -8.57
N LYS A 153 29.15 -5.28 -9.00
CA LYS A 153 30.08 -6.37 -8.73
C LYS A 153 30.70 -6.21 -7.34
N GLY A 154 31.30 -7.29 -6.85
CA GLY A 154 32.02 -7.29 -5.57
C GLY A 154 31.12 -6.90 -4.39
N SER A 155 31.72 -6.19 -3.43
CA SER A 155 31.10 -5.76 -2.17
C SER A 155 29.93 -4.79 -2.37
N ASN A 156 29.96 -3.97 -3.42
CA ASN A 156 28.89 -3.03 -3.71
C ASN A 156 27.59 -3.76 -4.11
N GLY A 157 27.72 -4.97 -4.64
CA GLY A 157 26.59 -5.86 -4.90
C GLY A 157 26.08 -6.64 -3.69
N ASP A 158 26.85 -6.74 -2.61
CA ASP A 158 26.47 -7.52 -1.42
C ASP A 158 25.20 -6.93 -0.77
N VAL A 159 25.11 -5.60 -0.68
CA VAL A 159 23.95 -4.88 -0.12
C VAL A 159 22.65 -5.28 -0.84
N TRP A 160 22.68 -5.32 -2.16
CA TRP A 160 21.52 -5.71 -2.98
C TRP A 160 21.15 -7.18 -2.80
N ARG A 161 22.15 -8.06 -2.65
CA ARG A 161 21.92 -9.48 -2.40
C ARG A 161 21.31 -9.70 -1.01
N THR A 162 21.80 -9.02 0.01
CA THR A 162 21.23 -9.05 1.37
C THR A 162 19.79 -8.55 1.39
N GLN A 163 19.49 -7.43 0.71
CA GLN A 163 18.11 -6.94 0.60
C GLN A 163 17.19 -7.96 -0.10
N LEU A 164 17.68 -8.63 -1.14
CA LEU A 164 16.91 -9.66 -1.85
C LEU A 164 16.72 -10.92 -1.00
N GLU A 165 17.70 -11.30 -0.18
CA GLU A 165 17.59 -12.37 0.81
C GLU A 165 16.56 -12.04 1.90
N GLU A 166 16.46 -10.76 2.31
CA GLU A 166 15.43 -10.31 3.24
C GLU A 166 14.02 -10.45 2.65
N VAL A 167 13.84 -10.11 1.36
CA VAL A 167 12.58 -10.36 0.62
C VAL A 167 12.22 -11.85 0.66
N GLU A 168 13.19 -12.74 0.43
CA GLU A 168 12.97 -14.18 0.49
C GLU A 168 12.61 -14.65 1.90
N SER A 169 13.27 -14.11 2.92
CA SER A 169 12.98 -14.45 4.32
C SER A 169 11.56 -14.04 4.72
N LYS A 170 11.13 -12.81 4.40
CA LYS A 170 9.77 -12.32 4.64
C LYS A 170 8.73 -13.19 3.91
N ALA A 171 9.00 -13.52 2.65
CA ALA A 171 8.15 -14.43 1.87
C ALA A 171 8.03 -15.82 2.49
N GLN A 172 9.12 -16.39 3.00
CA GLN A 172 9.13 -17.68 3.69
C GLN A 172 8.34 -17.65 5.01
N GLN A 173 8.32 -16.50 5.69
CA GLN A 173 7.54 -16.28 6.91
C GLN A 173 6.06 -16.00 6.64
N GLY A 174 5.65 -15.86 5.38
CA GLY A 174 4.27 -15.51 4.99
C GLY A 174 3.96 -14.01 5.05
N ASP A 175 4.97 -13.17 5.31
CA ASP A 175 4.83 -11.72 5.34
C ASP A 175 4.90 -11.14 3.91
N TRP A 176 3.86 -11.45 3.14
CA TRP A 176 3.82 -11.14 1.71
C TRP A 176 3.75 -9.65 1.42
N VAL A 177 3.07 -8.87 2.27
CA VAL A 177 2.92 -7.42 2.09
C VAL A 177 4.27 -6.73 2.24
N ASP A 178 5.02 -7.02 3.30
CA ASP A 178 6.32 -6.40 3.50
C ASP A 178 7.38 -6.94 2.54
N ALA A 179 7.31 -8.22 2.17
CA ALA A 179 8.14 -8.77 1.09
C ALA A 179 7.88 -8.04 -0.24
N SER A 180 6.62 -7.76 -0.59
CA SER A 180 6.24 -7.05 -1.81
C SER A 180 6.74 -5.61 -1.82
N ASN A 181 6.60 -4.91 -0.70
CA ASN A 181 7.11 -3.54 -0.53
C ASN A 181 8.64 -3.50 -0.65
N SER A 182 9.34 -4.44 0.00
CA SER A 182 10.80 -4.54 -0.04
C SER A 182 11.30 -4.85 -1.46
N LEU A 183 10.64 -5.76 -2.17
CA LEU A 183 10.97 -6.08 -3.57
C LEU A 183 10.75 -4.88 -4.50
N LYS A 184 9.66 -4.13 -4.31
CA LYS A 184 9.40 -2.91 -5.07
C LYS A 184 10.50 -1.88 -4.83
N GLN A 185 10.87 -1.65 -3.56
CA GLN A 185 11.95 -0.74 -3.20
C GLN A 185 13.27 -1.11 -3.90
N ILE A 186 13.68 -2.39 -3.86
CA ILE A 186 14.88 -2.86 -4.56
C ILE A 186 14.78 -2.58 -6.06
N THR A 187 13.61 -2.82 -6.66
CA THR A 187 13.41 -2.60 -8.11
C THR A 187 13.51 -1.12 -8.48
N ASP A 188 12.90 -0.24 -7.68
CA ASP A 188 12.92 1.21 -7.90
C ASP A 188 14.34 1.79 -7.71
N GLN A 189 15.03 1.35 -6.66
CA GLN A 189 16.43 1.72 -6.40
C GLN A 189 17.34 1.24 -7.53
N LEU A 190 17.14 0.02 -8.03
CA LEU A 190 17.95 -0.56 -9.11
C LEU A 190 17.78 0.22 -10.41
N GLN A 191 16.57 0.68 -10.73
CA GLN A 191 16.33 1.55 -11.89
C GLN A 191 17.09 2.88 -11.77
N SER A 192 17.09 3.49 -10.58
CA SER A 192 17.85 4.72 -10.32
C SER A 192 19.35 4.49 -10.44
N TYR A 193 19.83 3.37 -9.93
CA TYR A 193 21.23 2.95 -10.04
C TYR A 193 21.63 2.73 -11.51
N GLU A 194 20.83 1.99 -12.29
CA GLU A 194 21.11 1.72 -13.72
C GLU A 194 21.21 3.02 -14.52
N LYS A 195 20.33 3.98 -14.24
CA LYS A 195 20.38 5.31 -14.87
C LYS A 195 21.68 6.03 -14.52
N SER A 196 22.03 6.07 -13.24
CA SER A 196 23.23 6.77 -12.75
C SER A 196 24.51 6.12 -13.30
N LEU A 197 24.52 4.78 -13.42
CA LEU A 197 25.62 4.03 -14.02
C LEU A 197 25.78 4.36 -15.52
N SER A 198 24.66 4.48 -16.24
CA SER A 198 24.67 4.89 -17.65
C SER A 198 25.23 6.30 -17.82
N GLU A 199 24.83 7.25 -16.98
CA GLU A 199 25.34 8.62 -17.00
C GLU A 199 26.84 8.67 -16.69
N ALA A 200 27.30 7.91 -15.68
CA ALA A 200 28.73 7.80 -15.37
C ALA A 200 29.54 7.17 -16.52
N LEU A 201 28.99 6.17 -17.22
CA LEU A 201 29.61 5.56 -18.39
C LEU A 201 29.74 6.57 -19.55
N GLU A 202 28.72 7.39 -19.79
CA GLU A 202 28.78 8.45 -20.80
C GLU A 202 29.88 9.47 -20.48
N LEU A 203 29.98 9.92 -19.23
CA LEU A 203 31.03 10.83 -18.77
C LEU A 203 32.42 10.22 -18.90
N TYR A 204 32.60 8.95 -18.49
CA TYR A 204 33.85 8.23 -18.68
C TYR A 204 34.25 8.17 -20.15
N THR A 205 33.31 7.79 -21.03
CA THR A 205 33.56 7.66 -22.47
C THR A 205 33.97 8.99 -23.09
N PHE A 206 33.37 10.08 -22.64
CA PHE A 206 33.74 11.43 -23.04
C PHE A 206 35.17 11.78 -22.60
N ILE A 207 35.50 11.63 -21.32
CA ILE A 207 36.83 11.93 -20.77
C ILE A 207 37.92 11.07 -21.42
N GLU A 208 37.67 9.78 -21.62
CA GLU A 208 38.59 8.87 -22.31
C GLU A 208 38.85 9.32 -23.76
N GLY A 209 37.80 9.75 -24.47
CA GLY A 209 37.93 10.35 -25.81
C GLY A 209 38.77 11.62 -25.81
N GLU A 210 38.49 12.53 -24.89
CA GLU A 210 39.24 13.78 -24.74
C GLU A 210 40.72 13.54 -24.40
N TRP A 211 40.99 12.54 -23.55
CA TRP A 211 42.35 12.13 -23.22
C TRP A 211 43.09 11.59 -24.44
N ASN A 212 42.47 10.69 -25.21
CA ASN A 212 43.08 10.12 -26.40
C ASN A 212 43.45 11.21 -27.43
N ASN A 213 42.59 12.21 -27.61
CA ASN A 213 42.86 13.37 -28.45
C ASN A 213 44.01 14.23 -27.91
N LEU A 214 44.01 14.52 -26.60
CA LEU A 214 45.04 15.33 -25.96
C LEU A 214 46.40 14.65 -25.96
N ARG A 215 46.46 13.33 -25.73
CA ARG A 215 47.69 12.52 -25.71
C ARG A 215 48.50 12.70 -26.99
N ASN A 216 47.84 12.72 -28.15
CA ASN A 216 48.50 12.92 -29.46
C ASN A 216 49.07 14.34 -29.61
N ARG A 217 48.38 15.36 -29.07
CA ARG A 217 48.82 16.75 -29.10
C ARG A 217 50.02 16.97 -28.16
N LEU A 218 50.00 16.37 -26.96
CA LEU A 218 51.11 16.43 -26.01
C LEU A 218 52.42 15.92 -26.62
N GLU A 219 52.36 14.78 -27.33
CA GLU A 219 53.53 14.23 -28.03
C GLU A 219 54.10 15.19 -29.10
N SER A 220 53.22 15.87 -29.83
CA SER A 220 53.59 16.86 -30.84
C SER A 220 54.23 18.11 -30.22
N SER A 221 53.85 18.45 -28.99
CA SER A 221 54.43 19.54 -28.18
C SER A 221 55.63 19.11 -27.33
N ASN A 222 56.20 17.94 -27.61
CA ASN A 222 57.37 17.38 -26.92
C ASN A 222 57.16 17.05 -25.43
N ILE A 223 55.91 16.90 -24.98
CA ILE A 223 55.56 16.38 -23.64
C ILE A 223 55.43 14.86 -23.75
N LYS A 224 56.47 14.16 -23.30
CA LYS A 224 56.65 12.71 -23.49
C LYS A 224 55.89 11.87 -22.47
N ALA A 225 55.83 10.56 -22.73
CA ALA A 225 55.09 9.60 -21.90
C ALA A 225 55.60 9.46 -20.45
N ASN A 226 56.82 9.92 -20.17
CA ASN A 226 57.39 9.96 -18.82
C ASN A 226 57.05 11.24 -18.04
N ASP A 227 56.25 12.14 -18.62
CA ASP A 227 55.74 13.31 -17.90
C ASP A 227 54.82 12.87 -16.76
N GLU A 228 55.08 13.37 -15.55
CA GLU A 228 54.38 12.96 -14.33
C GLU A 228 52.87 13.21 -14.40
N MET A 229 52.47 14.35 -14.97
CA MET A 229 51.05 14.71 -15.08
C MET A 229 50.32 13.84 -16.11
N ARG A 230 51.01 13.46 -17.20
CA ARG A 230 50.50 12.48 -18.15
C ARG A 230 50.34 11.10 -17.50
N LEU A 231 51.33 10.62 -16.76
CA LEU A 231 51.23 9.34 -16.04
C LEU A 231 50.07 9.35 -15.04
N ASN A 232 49.85 10.48 -14.37
CA ASN A 232 48.73 10.63 -13.44
C ASN A 232 47.37 10.59 -14.17
N ALA A 233 47.25 11.22 -15.34
CA ALA A 233 46.04 11.12 -16.17
C ALA A 233 45.74 9.67 -16.59
N GLU A 234 46.75 8.92 -17.04
CA GLU A 234 46.61 7.50 -17.40
C GLU A 234 46.15 6.65 -16.21
N LYS A 235 46.74 6.91 -15.05
CA LYS A 235 46.40 6.21 -13.80
C LYS A 235 44.95 6.49 -13.42
N ASN A 236 44.54 7.76 -13.38
CA ASN A 236 43.19 8.12 -12.96
C ASN A 236 42.13 7.63 -13.94
N ILE A 237 42.37 7.65 -15.25
CA ILE A 237 41.46 7.05 -16.25
C ILE A 237 41.30 5.55 -16.00
N SER A 238 42.40 4.85 -15.71
CA SER A 238 42.36 3.43 -15.37
C SER A 238 41.59 3.17 -14.07
N GLU A 239 41.73 4.05 -13.07
CA GLU A 239 40.99 3.98 -11.81
C GLU A 239 39.49 4.25 -12.01
N CYS A 240 39.12 5.26 -12.80
CA CYS A 240 37.73 5.52 -13.21
C CYS A 240 37.10 4.28 -13.84
N LYS A 241 37.81 3.64 -14.78
CA LYS A 241 37.33 2.44 -15.45
C LYS A 241 37.09 1.30 -14.48
N ARG A 242 38.01 1.11 -13.52
CA ARG A 242 37.89 0.09 -12.49
C ARG A 242 36.65 0.31 -11.60
N PHE A 243 36.47 1.53 -11.08
CA PHE A 243 35.29 1.87 -10.26
C PHE A 243 33.98 1.68 -11.03
N LEU A 244 33.95 2.10 -12.31
CA LEU A 244 32.80 1.94 -13.17
C LEU A 244 32.47 0.45 -13.43
N ASP A 245 33.48 -0.39 -13.66
CA ASP A 245 33.31 -1.83 -13.89
C ASP A 245 32.88 -2.59 -12.62
N GLU A 246 33.20 -2.06 -11.44
CA GLU A 246 32.74 -2.51 -10.12
C GLU A 246 31.32 -2.02 -9.80
N GLY A 247 30.87 -0.95 -10.47
CA GLY A 247 29.58 -0.31 -10.21
C GLY A 247 29.61 0.68 -9.05
N ASP A 248 30.78 1.20 -8.69
CA ASP A 248 30.97 2.23 -7.68
C ASP A 248 30.79 3.62 -8.30
N ILE A 249 29.55 4.11 -8.33
CA ILE A 249 29.21 5.36 -9.02
C ILE A 249 29.88 6.56 -8.35
N ASP A 250 29.84 6.65 -7.03
CA ASP A 250 30.41 7.78 -6.29
C ASP A 250 31.92 7.87 -6.53
N SER A 251 32.64 6.77 -6.36
CA SER A 251 34.09 6.73 -6.62
C SER A 251 34.43 6.98 -8.09
N THR A 252 33.55 6.55 -9.01
CA THR A 252 33.70 6.86 -10.44
C THR A 252 33.61 8.35 -10.69
N LEU A 253 32.58 9.03 -10.16
CA LEU A 253 32.36 10.46 -10.38
C LEU A 253 33.47 11.32 -9.76
N ASP A 254 33.93 10.98 -8.55
CA ASP A 254 35.06 11.65 -7.91
C ASP A 254 36.33 11.52 -8.75
N SER A 255 36.66 10.29 -9.18
CA SER A 255 37.83 10.03 -10.02
C SER A 255 37.74 10.71 -11.39
N LEU A 256 36.54 10.83 -11.97
CA LEU A 256 36.31 11.57 -13.22
C LEU A 256 36.55 13.07 -13.04
N GLY A 257 36.11 13.66 -11.92
CA GLY A 257 36.37 15.06 -11.60
C GLY A 257 37.87 15.37 -11.46
N ASP A 258 38.61 14.49 -10.77
CA ASP A 258 40.06 14.60 -10.65
C ASP A 258 40.76 14.47 -12.01
N THR A 259 40.28 13.53 -12.85
CA THR A 259 40.81 13.32 -14.19
C THR A 259 40.61 14.54 -15.08
N ASP A 260 39.41 15.15 -15.06
CA ASP A 260 39.10 16.34 -15.84
C ASP A 260 40.02 17.51 -15.47
N MET A 261 40.25 17.74 -14.18
CA MET A 261 41.19 18.75 -13.69
C MET A 261 42.62 18.51 -14.21
N ILE A 262 43.10 17.26 -14.23
CA ILE A 262 44.42 16.92 -14.76
C ILE A 262 44.48 17.18 -16.28
N ILE A 263 43.45 16.77 -17.02
CA ILE A 263 43.34 16.97 -18.47
C ILE A 263 43.35 18.46 -18.81
N GLU A 264 42.60 19.29 -18.10
CA GLU A 264 42.57 20.74 -18.30
C GLU A 264 43.91 21.40 -18.00
N ASN A 265 44.62 20.94 -16.97
CA ASN A 265 45.97 21.44 -16.70
C ASN A 265 46.98 21.02 -17.80
N LEU A 266 46.88 19.80 -18.33
CA LEU A 266 47.69 19.36 -19.48
C LEU A 266 47.38 20.16 -20.75
N ARG A 267 46.11 20.52 -20.99
CA ARG A 267 45.73 21.39 -22.11
C ARG A 267 46.40 22.75 -22.05
N ARG A 268 46.49 23.34 -20.86
CA ARG A 268 47.14 24.65 -20.65
C ARG A 268 48.65 24.66 -20.91
N ARG A 269 49.28 23.47 -21.03
CA ARG A 269 50.73 23.33 -21.30
C ARG A 269 51.07 23.24 -22.79
N ILE A 270 50.08 23.15 -23.68
CA ILE A 270 50.23 23.11 -25.14
C ILE A 270 49.81 24.45 -25.73
#